data_AF-A0A956FJK0-F1
#
_entry.id   AF-A0A956FJK0-F1
#
_cell.length_a   1.000
_cell.length_b   1.000
_cell.length_c   1.000
_cell.angle_alpha   90.00
_cell.angle_beta   90.00
_cell.angle_gamma   90.00
#
_symmetry.space_group_name_H-M   'P 1'
#
loop_
_entity.id
_entity.type
_entity.pdbx_description
1 polymer ?
#
loop_
_entity_poly.entity_id
_entity_poly.type
_entity_poly.pdbx_seq_one_letter_code
_entity_poly.pdbx_strand_id
1 'polypeptide(L)'
;MSRSRAAAAALGVLVIAGASCKASAPMKDAAAPPMENGDAGGAAGPVDELDALQTELSLAQGELDRYAFDRQVGAAVEEVEPATSPGPEPRPATPQVMNRCERVRTLAQRICELSDRMCTLAGEHEGEQRYQDACGRAEQSCEEARIAADGCEPGS
;
A
#
# COMPACT_ATOMS: atom_id res chain seq x y z
N MET A 1 11.36 -37.73 -46.31
CA MET A 1 11.32 -36.43 -45.62
C MET A 1 9.98 -36.34 -44.90
N SER A 2 9.98 -36.71 -43.61
CA SER A 2 8.90 -36.47 -42.64
C SER A 2 8.73 -34.95 -42.42
N ARG A 3 7.59 -34.37 -42.06
CA ARG A 3 6.68 -34.75 -40.96
C ARG A 3 5.24 -34.26 -41.22
N SER A 4 4.32 -35.10 -40.80
CA SER A 4 2.87 -34.96 -40.81
C SER A 4 2.35 -33.80 -39.95
N ARG A 5 1.26 -33.19 -40.43
CA ARG A 5 0.37 -32.31 -39.65
C ARG A 5 -0.45 -33.15 -38.67
N ALA A 6 -0.54 -32.74 -37.41
CA ALA A 6 -1.61 -33.15 -36.51
C ALA A 6 -1.95 -31.97 -35.59
N ALA A 7 -3.13 -31.42 -35.79
CA ALA A 7 -3.78 -30.50 -34.87
C ALA A 7 -4.46 -31.33 -33.77
N ALA A 8 -4.33 -30.91 -32.52
CA ALA A 8 -5.19 -31.36 -31.43
C ALA A 8 -5.46 -30.16 -30.54
N ALA A 9 -6.58 -29.47 -30.82
CA ALA A 9 -7.17 -28.49 -29.93
C ALA A 9 -7.83 -29.25 -28.77
N ALA A 10 -7.32 -29.08 -27.56
CA ALA A 10 -7.98 -29.53 -26.34
C ALA A 10 -8.71 -28.33 -25.72
N LEU A 11 -10.00 -28.22 -26.02
CA LEU A 11 -10.96 -27.39 -25.29
C LEU A 11 -11.18 -28.02 -23.91
N GLY A 12 -10.52 -27.50 -22.89
CA GLY A 12 -10.80 -27.81 -21.50
C GLY A 12 -11.98 -26.98 -21.01
N VAL A 13 -13.17 -27.59 -20.95
CA VAL A 13 -14.34 -27.02 -20.27
C VAL A 13 -14.09 -27.11 -18.76
N LEU A 14 -13.86 -25.96 -18.13
CA LEU A 14 -13.72 -25.84 -16.69
C LEU A 14 -15.13 -25.92 -16.05
N VAL A 15 -15.43 -27.04 -15.40
CA VAL A 15 -16.60 -27.19 -14.52
C VAL A 15 -16.25 -26.53 -13.19
N ILE A 16 -16.66 -25.26 -13.00
CA ILE A 16 -16.62 -24.63 -11.67
C ILE A 16 -17.88 -25.09 -10.94
N ALA A 17 -17.70 -26.03 -10.02
CA ALA A 17 -18.72 -26.39 -9.03
C ALA A 17 -19.09 -25.14 -8.22
N GLY A 18 -20.32 -24.67 -8.41
CA GLY A 18 -20.88 -23.56 -7.67
C GLY A 18 -20.95 -23.88 -6.18
N ALA A 19 -20.23 -23.11 -5.37
CA ALA A 19 -20.50 -23.00 -3.95
C ALA A 19 -21.90 -22.41 -3.77
N SER A 20 -22.87 -23.26 -3.45
CA SER A 20 -24.19 -22.83 -3.00
C SER A 20 -24.05 -22.14 -1.65
N CYS A 21 -24.07 -20.80 -1.66
CA CYS A 21 -24.27 -19.99 -0.48
C CYS A 21 -25.67 -20.29 0.08
N LYS A 22 -25.73 -21.14 1.11
CA LYS A 22 -26.97 -21.43 1.82
C LYS A 22 -27.19 -20.34 2.86
N ALA A 23 -28.00 -19.36 2.47
CA ALA A 23 -28.59 -18.41 3.39
C ALA A 23 -29.47 -19.15 4.41
N SER A 24 -29.24 -18.91 5.70
CA SER A 24 -30.15 -19.28 6.78
C SER A 24 -30.09 -18.17 7.83
N ALA A 25 -31.17 -17.41 7.92
CA ALA A 25 -31.47 -16.50 9.03
C ALA A 25 -32.18 -17.29 10.17
N PRO A 26 -32.72 -16.61 11.20
CA PRO A 26 -32.06 -15.98 12.35
C PRO A 26 -32.33 -16.78 13.65
N MET A 27 -31.39 -16.77 14.61
CA MET A 27 -31.64 -17.25 15.98
C MET A 27 -31.10 -16.18 16.95
N LYS A 28 -31.98 -15.36 17.53
CA LYS A 28 -32.69 -15.55 18.81
C LYS A 28 -31.77 -15.31 20.01
N ASP A 29 -32.15 -14.32 20.79
CA ASP A 29 -31.51 -13.75 21.98
C ASP A 29 -30.63 -14.71 22.79
N ALA A 30 -29.34 -14.39 22.82
CA ALA A 30 -28.44 -14.76 23.91
C ALA A 30 -27.81 -13.47 24.42
N ALA A 31 -28.38 -12.95 25.51
CA ALA A 31 -27.78 -11.89 26.30
C ALA A 31 -26.40 -12.37 26.78
N ALA A 32 -25.34 -11.88 26.15
CA ALA A 32 -24.00 -11.93 26.69
C ALA A 32 -23.85 -10.80 27.74
N PRO A 33 -23.24 -11.05 28.90
CA PRO A 33 -22.90 -9.96 29.83
C PRO A 33 -21.96 -8.97 29.14
N PRO A 34 -22.03 -7.67 29.47
CA PRO A 34 -21.02 -6.72 29.02
C PRO A 34 -19.68 -7.16 29.60
N MET A 35 -18.80 -7.66 28.75
CA MET A 35 -17.37 -7.71 29.06
C MET A 35 -16.91 -6.26 29.07
N GLU A 36 -17.02 -5.61 30.22
CA GLU A 36 -16.17 -4.48 30.59
C GLU A 36 -14.72 -4.99 30.57
N ASN A 37 -14.09 -4.95 29.40
CA ASN A 37 -12.65 -4.86 29.35
C ASN A 37 -12.30 -3.42 29.70
N GLY A 38 -12.21 -3.15 31.00
CA GLY A 38 -11.45 -2.02 31.50
C GLY A 38 -10.01 -2.23 31.10
N ASP A 39 -9.59 -1.64 29.98
CA ASP A 39 -8.17 -1.39 29.77
C ASP A 39 -7.82 -0.11 30.53
N ALA A 40 -7.47 -0.35 31.78
CA ALA A 40 -6.88 0.64 32.65
C ALA A 40 -5.58 1.14 32.00
N GLY A 41 -5.60 2.42 31.62
CA GLY A 41 -4.42 3.29 31.52
C GLY A 41 -3.09 2.57 31.33
N GLY A 42 -2.83 2.14 30.11
CA GLY A 42 -1.48 1.78 29.67
C GLY A 42 -0.59 3.00 29.86
N ALA A 43 0.26 2.94 30.87
CA ALA A 43 1.34 3.88 31.08
C ALA A 43 2.05 4.14 29.76
N ALA A 44 2.33 5.41 29.47
CA ALA A 44 3.27 5.81 28.42
C ALA A 44 4.66 5.27 28.79
N GLY A 45 4.86 3.97 28.57
CA GLY A 45 6.17 3.36 28.54
C GLY A 45 6.97 3.88 27.34
N PRO A 46 8.27 3.56 27.24
CA PRO A 46 8.99 3.75 25.99
C PRO A 46 8.15 3.09 24.90
N VAL A 47 7.74 3.87 23.89
CA VAL A 47 6.97 3.38 22.75
C VAL A 47 7.61 2.09 22.25
N ASP A 48 6.83 1.00 22.16
CA ASP A 48 7.31 -0.28 21.63
C ASP A 48 7.91 0.02 20.24
N GLU A 49 9.14 -0.40 20.00
CA GLU A 49 9.88 -0.08 18.78
C GLU A 49 9.07 -0.46 17.53
N LEU A 50 8.30 -1.55 17.62
CA LEU A 50 7.38 -1.97 16.57
C LEU A 50 6.32 -0.92 16.24
N ASP A 51 5.73 -0.28 17.26
CA ASP A 51 4.69 0.73 17.08
C ASP A 51 5.26 2.01 16.44
N ALA A 52 6.50 2.37 16.79
CA ALA A 52 7.21 3.47 16.16
C ALA A 52 7.46 3.20 14.67
N LEU A 53 7.96 2.00 14.32
CA LEU A 53 8.20 1.60 12.93
C LEU A 53 6.89 1.52 12.13
N GLN A 54 5.82 0.98 12.70
CA GLN A 54 4.50 0.93 12.07
C GLN A 54 3.94 2.33 11.81
N THR A 55 4.13 3.26 12.74
CA THR A 55 3.72 4.66 12.58
C THR A 55 4.49 5.31 11.44
N GLU A 56 5.81 5.13 11.38
CA GLU A 56 6.62 5.65 10.28
C GLU A 56 6.24 5.07 8.92
N LEU A 57 6.00 3.76 8.85
CA LEU A 57 5.56 3.07 7.64
C LEU A 57 4.23 3.67 7.14
N SER A 58 3.26 3.82 8.05
CA SER A 58 1.94 4.38 7.73
C SER A 58 2.04 5.83 7.22
N LEU A 59 2.93 6.64 7.79
CA LEU A 59 3.18 8.01 7.32
C LEU A 59 3.81 8.03 5.92
N ALA A 60 4.78 7.17 5.66
CA ALA A 60 5.43 7.07 4.35
C ALA A 60 4.46 6.58 3.27
N GLN A 61 3.64 5.57 3.58
CA GLN A 61 2.57 5.10 2.69
C GLN A 61 1.55 6.20 2.39
N GLY A 62 1.08 6.91 3.42
CA GLY A 62 0.16 8.02 3.22
C GLY A 62 0.74 9.19 2.42
N GLU A 63 2.08 9.35 2.36
CA GLU A 63 2.71 10.28 1.45
C GLU A 63 2.74 9.74 0.01
N LEU A 64 3.06 8.46 -0.16
CA LEU A 64 3.05 7.78 -1.46
C LEU A 64 1.65 7.80 -2.11
N ASP A 65 0.60 7.51 -1.34
CA ASP A 65 -0.79 7.50 -1.80
C ASP A 65 -1.25 8.86 -2.30
N ARG A 66 -0.80 9.94 -1.63
CA ARG A 66 -1.06 11.31 -2.11
C ARG A 66 -0.43 11.54 -3.47
N TYR A 67 0.80 11.08 -3.70
CA TYR A 67 1.40 11.14 -5.03
C TYR A 67 0.70 10.24 -6.03
N ALA A 68 0.15 9.09 -5.65
CA ALA A 68 -0.64 8.29 -6.57
C ALA A 68 -1.92 9.03 -6.98
N PHE A 69 -2.62 9.62 -6.03
CA PHE A 69 -3.87 10.37 -6.26
C PHE A 69 -3.67 11.61 -7.14
N ASP A 70 -2.62 12.39 -6.90
CA ASP A 70 -2.30 13.57 -7.73
C ASP A 70 -2.12 13.20 -9.22
N ARG A 71 -1.81 11.93 -9.54
CA ARG A 71 -1.60 11.47 -10.93
C ARG A 71 -2.95 11.31 -11.61
N GLN A 72 -3.89 10.76 -10.86
CA GLN A 72 -5.24 10.50 -11.31
C GLN A 72 -6.03 11.80 -11.49
N VAL A 73 -5.86 12.78 -10.60
CA VAL A 73 -6.51 14.09 -10.72
C VAL A 73 -5.84 14.95 -11.79
N GLY A 74 -4.51 14.99 -11.86
CA GLY A 74 -3.79 15.78 -12.87
C GLY A 74 -4.10 15.39 -14.32
N ALA A 75 -4.34 14.10 -14.58
CA ALA A 75 -4.74 13.61 -15.91
C ALA A 75 -6.20 13.98 -16.30
N ALA A 76 -7.02 14.44 -15.34
CA ALA A 76 -8.43 14.75 -15.59
C ALA A 76 -8.72 16.25 -15.77
N VAL A 77 -7.72 17.13 -15.59
CA VAL A 77 -7.90 18.60 -15.66
C VAL A 77 -7.41 19.24 -16.96
N GLU A 78 -7.10 18.42 -17.98
CA GLU A 78 -6.70 18.89 -19.31
C GLU A 78 -7.93 19.27 -20.16
N GLU A 79 -8.76 20.21 -19.71
CA GLU A 79 -9.66 21.05 -20.56
C GLU A 79 -10.40 22.11 -19.72
N VAL A 80 -9.68 22.98 -19.02
CA VAL A 80 -10.25 24.28 -18.59
C VAL A 80 -9.23 25.36 -18.95
N GLU A 81 -9.43 26.03 -20.08
CA GLU A 81 -8.60 27.15 -20.50
C GLU A 81 -8.64 28.28 -19.46
N PRO A 82 -7.52 28.61 -18.78
CA PRO A 82 -7.48 29.79 -17.95
C PRO A 82 -7.29 31.01 -18.86
N ALA A 83 -8.38 31.71 -19.16
CA ALA A 83 -8.32 33.02 -19.77
C ALA A 83 -7.70 34.05 -18.79
N THR A 84 -6.60 34.68 -19.24
CA THR A 84 -6.22 36.10 -19.00
C THR A 84 -5.09 36.41 -18.00
N SER A 85 -3.89 36.53 -18.59
CA SER A 85 -2.80 37.52 -18.44
C SER A 85 -1.89 37.67 -17.19
N PRO A 86 -0.58 37.99 -17.41
CA PRO A 86 0.48 37.89 -16.41
C PRO A 86 1.07 39.24 -15.95
N GLY A 87 1.52 39.30 -14.69
CA GLY A 87 2.53 40.25 -14.23
C GLY A 87 3.76 39.48 -13.74
N PRO A 88 4.97 39.67 -14.31
CA PRO A 88 6.15 38.90 -13.91
C PRO A 88 6.88 39.63 -12.78
N GLU A 89 6.58 39.30 -11.53
CA GLU A 89 7.54 39.51 -10.44
C GLU A 89 8.46 38.28 -10.34
N PRO A 90 9.79 38.44 -10.46
CA PRO A 90 10.72 37.33 -10.36
C PRO A 90 10.77 36.83 -8.91
N ARG A 91 10.07 35.72 -8.65
CA ARG A 91 10.21 34.99 -7.39
C ARG A 91 11.59 34.34 -7.33
N PRO A 92 12.30 34.41 -6.18
CA PRO A 92 13.59 33.78 -6.03
C PRO A 92 13.47 32.28 -6.28
N ALA A 93 14.35 31.73 -7.13
CA ALA A 93 14.42 30.31 -7.42
C ALA A 93 14.70 29.54 -6.11
N THR A 94 13.66 28.92 -5.56
CA THR A 94 13.81 28.04 -4.41
C THR A 94 14.53 26.76 -4.85
N PRO A 95 15.52 26.27 -4.10
CA PRO A 95 16.15 24.99 -4.35
C PRO A 95 15.15 23.84 -4.10
N GLN A 96 15.27 22.78 -4.91
CA GLN A 96 14.65 21.45 -4.74
C GLN A 96 13.19 21.30 -5.17
N VAL A 97 12.87 21.62 -6.42
CA VAL A 97 11.82 20.87 -7.12
C VAL A 97 12.43 19.53 -7.53
N MET A 98 12.57 18.59 -6.58
CA MET A 98 12.82 17.20 -6.94
C MET A 98 11.70 16.77 -7.87
N ASN A 99 12.04 16.17 -9.01
CA ASN A 99 11.03 15.69 -9.94
C ASN A 99 10.13 14.72 -9.18
N ARG A 100 8.82 14.77 -9.44
CA ARG A 100 7.83 13.96 -8.73
C ARG A 100 8.21 12.47 -8.65
N CYS A 101 8.72 11.92 -9.75
CA CYS A 101 9.19 10.53 -9.77
C CYS A 101 10.38 10.26 -8.86
N GLU A 102 11.28 11.23 -8.69
CA GLU A 102 12.40 11.12 -7.75
C GLU A 102 11.89 11.07 -6.30
N ARG A 103 10.83 11.82 -5.99
CA ARG A 103 10.17 11.75 -4.68
C ARG A 103 9.49 10.41 -4.43
N VAL A 104 8.76 9.88 -5.42
CA VAL A 104 8.13 8.54 -5.33
C VAL A 104 9.20 7.45 -5.12
N ARG A 105 10.30 7.49 -5.87
CA ARG A 105 11.42 6.55 -5.71
C ARG A 105 12.06 6.65 -4.33
N THR A 106 12.26 7.87 -3.82
CA THR A 106 12.80 8.10 -2.47
C THR A 106 11.87 7.52 -1.40
N LEU A 107 10.55 7.72 -1.55
CA LEU A 107 9.56 7.15 -0.63
C LEU A 107 9.55 5.62 -0.68
N ALA A 108 9.60 5.03 -1.88
CA ALA A 108 9.65 3.59 -2.04
C ALA A 108 10.89 2.99 -1.35
N GLN A 109 12.05 3.61 -1.52
CA GLN A 109 13.27 3.20 -0.82
C GLN A 109 13.08 3.25 0.70
N ARG A 110 12.53 4.35 1.25
CA ARG A 110 12.29 4.49 2.69
C ARG A 110 11.31 3.45 3.23
N ILE A 111 10.22 3.17 2.51
CA ILE A 111 9.23 2.15 2.88
C ILE A 111 9.90 0.77 2.95
N CYS A 112 10.73 0.42 1.97
CA CYS A 112 11.45 -0.85 1.97
C CYS A 112 12.49 -0.94 3.09
N GLU A 113 13.22 0.14 3.39
CA GLU A 113 14.13 0.17 4.54
C GLU A 113 13.41 -0.02 5.88
N LEU A 114 12.18 0.51 6.02
CA LEU A 114 11.35 0.28 7.20
C LEU A 114 10.88 -1.19 7.27
N SER A 115 10.51 -1.77 6.14
CA SER A 115 10.16 -3.19 6.03
C SER A 115 11.30 -4.08 6.52
N ASP A 116 12.53 -3.85 6.04
CA ASP A 116 13.70 -4.65 6.43
C ASP A 116 13.94 -4.60 7.95
N ARG A 117 13.77 -3.43 8.58
CA ARG A 117 13.89 -3.29 10.03
C ARG A 117 12.80 -4.03 10.79
N MET A 118 11.55 -3.91 10.35
CA MET A 118 10.43 -4.62 10.96
C MET A 118 10.58 -6.14 10.86
N CYS A 119 11.10 -6.64 9.74
CA CYS A 119 11.36 -8.06 9.56
C CYS A 119 12.58 -8.56 10.33
N THR A 120 13.60 -7.72 10.49
CA THR A 120 14.72 -8.02 11.42
C THR A 120 14.19 -8.18 12.84
N LEU A 121 13.35 -7.23 13.31
CA LEU A 121 12.72 -7.28 14.62
C LEU A 121 11.81 -8.51 14.77
N ALA A 122 11.09 -8.91 13.72
CA ALA A 122 10.32 -10.16 13.72
C ALA A 122 11.20 -11.41 13.86
N GLY A 123 12.39 -11.42 13.28
CA GLY A 123 13.39 -12.49 13.47
C GLY A 123 13.97 -12.55 14.88
N GLU A 124 14.05 -11.42 15.58
CA GLU A 124 14.43 -11.37 17.00
C GLU A 124 13.29 -11.87 17.92
N HIS A 125 12.05 -11.80 17.43
CA HIS A 125 10.82 -12.15 18.13
C HIS A 125 10.03 -13.27 17.42
N GLU A 126 10.69 -14.36 17.00
CA GLU A 126 10.07 -15.43 16.17
C GLU A 126 8.79 -16.06 16.75
N GLY A 127 8.65 -16.06 18.09
CA GLY A 127 7.49 -16.63 18.79
C GLY A 127 6.29 -15.68 18.89
N GLU A 128 6.43 -14.42 18.50
CA GLU A 128 5.41 -13.40 18.67
C GLU A 128 4.72 -13.05 17.35
N GLN A 129 3.49 -13.55 17.18
CA GLN A 129 2.69 -13.36 15.97
C GLN A 129 2.57 -11.88 15.55
N ARG A 130 2.51 -10.95 16.52
CA ARG A 130 2.38 -9.52 16.24
C ARG A 130 3.53 -8.97 15.39
N TYR A 131 4.76 -9.44 15.59
CA TYR A 131 5.91 -8.99 14.78
C TYR A 131 5.91 -9.64 13.40
N GLN A 132 5.53 -10.92 13.31
CA GLN A 132 5.40 -11.63 12.03
C GLN A 132 4.34 -10.98 11.12
N ASP A 133 3.17 -10.66 11.69
CA ASP A 133 2.10 -9.98 10.96
C ASP A 133 2.53 -8.57 10.53
N ALA A 134 3.33 -7.88 11.35
CA ALA A 134 3.83 -6.55 11.05
C ALA A 134 4.87 -6.59 9.91
N CYS A 135 5.81 -7.54 9.93
CA CYS A 135 6.74 -7.78 8.83
C CYS A 135 5.99 -8.07 7.53
N GLY A 136 5.02 -9.00 7.53
CA GLY A 136 4.26 -9.33 6.32
C GLY A 136 3.50 -8.14 5.72
N ARG A 137 2.92 -7.26 6.55
CA ARG A 137 2.33 -6.00 6.07
C ARG A 137 3.38 -5.05 5.49
N ALA A 138 4.54 -4.93 6.12
CA ALA A 138 5.60 -4.06 5.66
C ALA A 138 6.21 -4.53 4.33
N GLU A 139 6.36 -5.84 4.13
CA GLU A 139 6.81 -6.43 2.86
C GLU A 139 5.84 -6.12 1.72
N GLN A 140 4.53 -6.30 1.97
CA GLN A 140 3.50 -5.92 1.01
C GLN A 140 3.59 -4.43 0.65
N SER A 141 3.77 -3.59 1.66
CA SER A 141 3.90 -2.13 1.48
C SER A 141 5.12 -1.75 0.64
N CYS A 142 6.25 -2.43 0.85
CA CYS A 142 7.45 -2.25 0.04
C CYS A 142 7.21 -2.64 -1.42
N GLU A 143 6.56 -3.77 -1.67
CA GLU A 143 6.27 -4.22 -3.05
C GLU A 143 5.35 -3.23 -3.79
N GLU A 144 4.28 -2.78 -3.14
CA GLU A 144 3.38 -1.76 -3.69
C GLU A 144 4.14 -0.46 -4.00
N ALA A 145 5.04 -0.04 -3.12
CA ALA A 145 5.85 1.15 -3.32
C ALA A 145 6.85 1.01 -4.48
N ARG A 146 7.44 -0.17 -4.68
CA ARG A 146 8.31 -0.46 -5.83
C ARG A 146 7.54 -0.38 -7.14
N ILE A 147 6.35 -0.96 -7.20
CA ILE A 147 5.47 -0.87 -8.38
C ILE A 147 5.16 0.59 -8.72
N ALA A 148 4.85 1.41 -7.70
CA ALA A 148 4.61 2.84 -7.91
C ALA A 148 5.85 3.59 -8.43
N ALA A 149 7.04 3.26 -7.92
CA ALA A 149 8.31 3.85 -8.35
C ALA A 149 8.70 3.44 -9.78
N ASP A 150 8.49 2.17 -10.14
CA ASP A 150 8.77 1.63 -11.47
C ASP A 150 7.81 2.18 -12.53
N GLY A 151 6.55 2.42 -12.16
CA GLY A 151 5.55 3.07 -13.02
C GLY A 151 5.76 4.58 -13.24
N CYS A 152 6.84 5.15 -12.69
CA CYS A 152 7.15 6.57 -12.78
C CYS A 152 8.28 6.83 -13.80
N GLU A 153 7.92 7.38 -14.96
CA GLU A 153 8.88 7.80 -15.98
C GLU A 153 9.40 9.21 -15.68
N PRO A 154 10.71 9.47 -15.73
CA PRO A 154 11.27 10.80 -15.54
C PRO A 154 10.93 11.68 -16.76
N GLY A 155 9.87 12.49 -16.65
CA GLY A 155 9.52 13.49 -17.69
C GLY A 155 8.03 13.63 -18.02
N SER A 156 7.13 12.98 -17.28
CA SER A 156 5.68 13.18 -17.36
C SER A 156 5.19 14.38 -16.54
#